data_AF-A0AAW2KQZ0-F1
#
_entry.id   AF-A0AAW2KQZ0-F1
#
_cell.length_a   1.000
_cell.length_b   1.000
_cell.length_c   1.000
_cell.angle_alpha   90.00
_cell.angle_beta   90.00
_cell.angle_gamma   90.00
#
_symmetry.space_group_name_H-M   'P 1'
#
loop_
_entity.id
_entity.type
_entity.pdbx_description
1 polymer ?
#
loop_
_entity_poly.entity_id
_entity_poly.type
_entity_poly.pdbx_seq_one_letter_code
_entity_poly.pdbx_strand_id
1 'polypeptide(L)'
;MFHLSNPGHPFCCGITLAKLAAVTMDEQGNETFDTSGALDKLRKSLQLERLAMYHDSNRGPWQLDKRWEDLSPREWIEIFEDGINESSKGSSLASPWAQDRRYLVSPINGVLKYHRLGNQERNDSSVPLRRLLLSSLMFL
;
A
#
# COMPACT_ATOMS: atom_id res chain seq x y z
N MET A 1 -1.77 -8.71 -13.32
CA MET A 1 -0.65 -8.79 -14.28
C MET A 1 0.32 -9.84 -13.76
N PHE A 2 0.29 -11.06 -14.28
CA PHE A 2 1.18 -12.15 -13.82
C PHE A 2 2.46 -12.16 -14.66
N HIS A 3 3.62 -12.05 -14.02
CA HIS A 3 4.91 -12.23 -14.68
C HIS A 3 5.30 -13.72 -14.60
N LEU A 4 5.47 -14.39 -15.74
CA LEU A 4 6.10 -15.72 -15.77
C LEU A 4 7.63 -15.55 -15.59
N SER A 5 8.08 -15.44 -14.34
CA SER A 5 9.52 -15.43 -14.02
C SER A 5 10.06 -16.82 -13.64
N ASN A 6 9.20 -17.78 -13.29
CA ASN A 6 9.57 -19.14 -12.91
C ASN A 6 8.58 -20.17 -13.51
N PRO A 7 8.90 -20.77 -14.68
CA PRO A 7 8.04 -21.77 -15.31
C PRO A 7 7.71 -22.94 -14.38
N GLY A 8 6.45 -23.37 -14.33
CA GLY A 8 5.97 -24.44 -13.45
C GLY A 8 5.68 -24.01 -12.00
N HIS A 9 6.01 -22.77 -11.63
CA HIS A 9 5.82 -22.24 -10.28
C HIS A 9 5.04 -20.92 -10.33
N PRO A 10 3.72 -20.96 -10.58
CA PRO A 10 2.91 -19.76 -10.60
C PRO A 10 2.87 -19.14 -9.19
N PHE A 11 2.74 -17.83 -9.12
CA PHE A 11 2.63 -17.11 -7.87
C PHE A 11 1.65 -15.95 -7.99
N CYS A 12 1.13 -15.53 -6.84
CA CYS A 12 0.39 -14.30 -6.68
C CYS A 12 1.10 -13.43 -5.65
N CYS A 13 1.23 -12.14 -5.91
CA CYS A 13 1.68 -11.19 -4.92
C CYS A 13 0.79 -9.96 -4.96
N GLY A 14 0.65 -9.32 -3.81
CA GLY A 14 -0.22 -8.16 -3.72
C GLY A 14 0.08 -7.30 -2.50
N ILE A 15 -0.39 -6.07 -2.60
CA ILE A 15 -0.39 -5.09 -1.54
C ILE A 15 -1.85 -4.74 -1.26
N THR A 16 -2.25 -4.78 0.00
CA THR A 16 -3.57 -4.29 0.44
C THR A 16 -3.38 -3.04 1.28
N LEU A 17 -4.32 -2.10 1.16
CA LEU A 17 -4.34 -0.87 1.92
C LEU A 17 -5.79 -0.44 2.12
N ALA A 18 -6.22 -0.31 3.37
CA ALA A 18 -7.59 0.11 3.70
C ALA A 18 -7.78 1.60 3.46
N LYS A 19 -6.78 2.39 3.87
CA LYS A 19 -6.84 3.85 3.77
C LYS A 19 -5.46 4.43 3.51
N LEU A 20 -5.45 5.44 2.65
CA LEU A 20 -4.35 6.34 2.41
C LEU A 20 -4.87 7.77 2.55
N ALA A 21 -4.44 8.48 3.60
CA ALA A 21 -4.69 9.92 3.72
C ALA A 21 -3.34 10.64 3.71
N ALA A 22 -3.21 11.69 2.89
CA ALA A 22 -1.94 12.40 2.73
C ALA A 22 -2.13 13.91 2.91
N VAL A 23 -1.27 14.50 3.72
CA VAL A 23 -1.24 15.95 4.00
C VAL A 23 0.14 16.51 3.70
N THR A 24 0.20 17.79 3.35
CA THR A 24 1.46 18.53 3.20
C THR A 24 1.84 19.13 4.54
N MET A 25 3.11 19.09 4.90
CA MET A 25 3.62 19.53 6.20
C MET A 25 4.58 20.72 6.05
N ASP A 26 4.60 21.60 7.04
CA ASP A 26 5.63 22.63 7.18
C ASP A 26 6.97 22.05 7.70
N GLU A 27 7.92 22.92 8.05
CA GLU A 27 9.22 22.50 8.59
C GLU A 27 9.12 21.90 10.00
N GLN A 28 8.15 22.35 10.80
CA GLN A 28 7.87 21.91 12.16
C GLN A 28 7.07 20.60 12.21
N GLY A 29 6.49 20.18 11.08
CA GLY A 29 5.66 18.99 10.98
C GLY A 29 4.20 19.23 11.35
N ASN A 30 3.68 20.43 11.11
CA ASN A 30 2.24 20.73 11.15
C ASN A 30 1.63 20.70 9.75
N GLU A 31 0.35 20.35 9.66
CA GLU A 31 -0.38 20.36 8.39
C GLU A 31 -0.50 21.79 7.86
N THR A 32 -0.19 21.97 6.58
CA THR A 32 -0.23 23.29 5.93
C THR A 32 -0.66 23.18 4.48
N PHE A 33 -1.24 24.27 3.98
CA PHE A 33 -1.50 24.49 2.57
C PHE A 33 -0.44 25.46 2.01
N ASP A 34 0.79 24.97 1.86
CA ASP A 34 1.88 25.77 1.28
C ASP A 34 1.89 25.61 -0.25
N THR A 35 1.63 26.71 -0.95
CA THR A 35 1.72 26.80 -2.41
C THR A 35 2.98 27.56 -2.87
N SER A 36 3.71 28.18 -1.95
CA SER A 36 4.88 29.03 -2.21
C SER A 36 6.18 28.23 -2.01
N GLY A 37 6.81 27.78 -3.11
CA GLY A 37 8.07 27.02 -3.03
C GLY A 37 7.92 25.52 -2.84
N ALA A 38 6.68 25.01 -2.76
CA ALA A 38 6.32 23.58 -2.62
C ALA A 38 6.82 22.65 -3.74
N LEU A 39 7.32 23.21 -4.85
CA LEU A 39 7.94 22.45 -5.93
C LEU A 39 9.44 22.19 -5.70
N ASP A 40 10.14 23.03 -4.91
CA ASP A 40 11.55 22.82 -4.59
C ASP A 40 11.67 21.90 -3.36
N LYS A 41 10.98 22.24 -2.27
CA LYS A 41 10.91 21.42 -1.05
C LYS A 41 9.55 20.74 -0.95
N LEU A 42 9.50 19.48 -0.52
CA LEU A 42 8.22 18.79 -0.31
C LEU A 42 8.25 17.92 0.94
N ARG A 43 7.32 18.17 1.86
CA ARG A 43 7.11 17.36 3.06
C ARG A 43 5.68 16.84 3.04
N LYS A 44 5.51 15.53 3.10
CA LYS A 44 4.20 14.88 3.17
C LYS A 44 4.14 13.92 4.34
N SER A 45 3.02 13.89 5.03
CA SER A 45 2.69 12.87 6.01
C SER A 45 1.54 12.03 5.47
N LEU A 46 1.71 10.72 5.42
CA LEU A 46 0.71 9.79 4.94
C LEU A 46 0.25 8.90 6.10
N GLN A 47 -1.03 8.92 6.41
CA GLN A 47 -1.67 7.95 7.30
C GLN A 47 -2.04 6.72 6.48
N LEU A 48 -1.58 5.56 6.96
CA LEU A 48 -1.80 4.25 6.36
C LEU A 48 -2.62 3.41 7.32
N GLU A 49 -3.72 2.85 6.84
CA GLU A 49 -4.47 1.84 7.60
C GLU A 49 -4.40 0.50 6.87
N ARG A 50 -4.06 -0.56 7.61
CA ARG A 50 -4.00 -1.96 7.16
C ARG A 50 -3.12 -2.18 5.91
N LEU A 51 -1.98 -1.50 5.83
CA LEU A 51 -0.99 -1.80 4.80
C LEU A 51 -0.51 -3.24 5.01
N ALA A 52 -0.61 -4.10 4.01
CA ALA A 52 -0.06 -5.44 4.05
C ALA A 52 0.57 -5.81 2.71
N MET A 53 1.53 -6.74 2.75
CA MET A 53 2.14 -7.31 1.56
C MET A 53 2.17 -8.82 1.69
N TYR A 54 1.73 -9.53 0.66
CA TYR A 54 1.74 -10.99 0.63
C TYR A 54 2.39 -11.52 -0.65
N HIS A 55 2.89 -12.75 -0.56
CA HIS A 55 3.48 -13.48 -1.67
C HIS A 55 3.13 -14.96 -1.56
N ASP A 56 2.19 -15.41 -2.37
CA ASP A 56 1.68 -16.76 -2.39
C ASP A 56 2.34 -17.57 -3.50
N SER A 57 3.27 -18.44 -3.11
CA SER A 57 3.99 -19.31 -4.05
C SER A 57 3.18 -20.54 -4.43
N ASN A 58 3.37 -21.03 -5.65
CA ASN A 58 2.68 -22.19 -6.22
C ASN A 58 1.15 -22.07 -6.16
N ARG A 59 0.64 -20.84 -6.32
CA ARG A 59 -0.79 -20.56 -6.45
C ARG A 59 -1.12 -20.32 -7.92
N GLY A 60 -2.13 -21.04 -8.40
CA GLY A 60 -2.70 -20.79 -9.72
C GLY A 60 -3.31 -19.39 -9.82
N PRO A 61 -3.50 -18.87 -11.04
CA PRO A 61 -4.21 -17.62 -11.23
C PRO A 61 -5.66 -17.74 -10.73
N TRP A 62 -6.23 -16.60 -10.34
CA TRP A 62 -7.66 -16.50 -10.07
C TRP A 62 -8.46 -16.96 -11.30
N GLN A 63 -9.34 -17.93 -11.09
CA GLN A 63 -10.19 -18.49 -12.14
C GLN A 63 -11.49 -17.70 -12.20
N LEU A 64 -11.59 -16.80 -13.17
CA LEU A 64 -12.79 -16.01 -13.40
C LEU A 64 -13.56 -16.59 -14.58
N ASP A 65 -14.87 -16.79 -14.41
CA ASP A 65 -15.77 -17.22 -15.49
C ASP A 65 -16.07 -16.09 -16.50
N LYS A 66 -15.59 -14.88 -16.23
CA LYS A 66 -15.79 -13.66 -17.02
C LYS A 66 -14.47 -12.94 -17.26
N ARG A 67 -14.44 -12.09 -18.28
CA ARG A 67 -13.35 -11.13 -18.46
C ARG A 67 -13.42 -10.06 -17.38
N TRP A 68 -12.28 -9.47 -17.06
CA TRP A 68 -12.16 -8.43 -16.04
C TRP A 68 -13.09 -7.24 -16.29
N GLU A 69 -13.19 -6.81 -17.55
CA GLU A 69 -14.03 -5.70 -17.99
C GLU A 69 -15.54 -5.95 -17.87
N ASP A 70 -15.96 -7.22 -17.72
CA ASP A 70 -17.37 -7.61 -17.63
C ASP A 70 -17.80 -7.88 -16.17
N LEU A 71 -16.91 -7.68 -15.20
CA LEU A 71 -17.21 -7.84 -13.77
C LEU A 71 -18.05 -6.68 -13.26
N SER A 72 -19.12 -7.01 -12.53
CA SER A 72 -19.95 -6.05 -11.81
C SER A 72 -19.21 -5.49 -10.58
N PRO A 73 -19.61 -4.30 -10.07
CA PRO A 73 -19.02 -3.73 -8.85
C PRO A 73 -19.04 -4.68 -7.64
N ARG A 74 -20.08 -5.52 -7.53
CA ARG A 74 -20.17 -6.53 -6.46
C ARG A 74 -19.10 -7.61 -6.60
N GLU A 75 -18.88 -8.12 -7.82
CA GLU A 75 -17.84 -9.12 -8.08
C GLU A 75 -16.44 -8.54 -7.83
N TRP A 76 -16.22 -7.27 -8.17
CA TRP A 76 -14.99 -6.56 -7.79
C TRP A 76 -14.80 -6.51 -6.26
N ILE A 77 -15.85 -6.19 -5.50
CA ILE A 77 -15.78 -6.17 -4.04
C ILE A 77 -15.46 -7.58 -3.51
N GLU A 78 -16.15 -8.62 -3.99
CA GLU A 78 -15.93 -10.00 -3.54
C GLU A 78 -14.48 -10.49 -3.76
N ILE A 79 -13.81 -10.04 -4.82
CA ILE A 79 -12.41 -10.41 -5.11
C ILE A 79 -11.41 -9.61 -4.25
N PHE A 80 -11.63 -8.31 -4.06
CA PHE A 80 -10.61 -7.40 -3.53
C PHE A 80 -10.84 -6.90 -2.09
N GLU A 81 -12.04 -7.05 -1.53
CA GLU A 81 -12.37 -6.55 -0.19
C GLU A 81 -11.55 -7.22 0.92
N ASP A 82 -11.21 -8.50 0.73
CA ASP A 82 -10.44 -9.26 1.70
C ASP A 82 -9.06 -8.63 1.92
N GLY A 83 -8.80 -8.25 3.17
CA GLY A 83 -7.58 -7.56 3.60
C GLY A 83 -7.70 -6.02 3.63
N ILE A 84 -8.72 -5.45 3.02
CA ILE A 84 -9.03 -4.01 3.06
C ILE A 84 -9.98 -3.70 4.22
N ASN A 85 -11.07 -4.46 4.37
CA ASN A 85 -12.10 -4.19 5.39
C ASN A 85 -11.88 -5.01 6.68
N GLU A 86 -12.14 -4.45 7.87
CA GLU A 86 -12.03 -5.16 9.16
C GLU A 86 -13.22 -6.08 9.46
N SER A 87 -14.37 -5.80 8.85
CA SER A 87 -15.67 -6.33 9.23
C SER A 87 -16.09 -7.61 8.49
N SER A 88 -15.22 -8.25 7.71
CA SER A 88 -15.52 -9.58 7.13
C SER A 88 -15.74 -10.70 8.17
N LYS A 89 -15.69 -10.35 9.47
CA LYS A 89 -16.09 -11.12 10.66
C LYS A 89 -17.56 -11.58 10.71
N GLY A 90 -18.27 -11.65 9.59
CA GLY A 90 -19.58 -12.32 9.47
C GLY A 90 -19.49 -13.72 8.87
N SER A 91 -18.41 -14.02 8.14
CA SER A 91 -18.12 -15.35 7.61
C SER A 91 -16.77 -15.77 8.17
N SER A 92 -16.74 -16.82 8.98
CA SER A 92 -15.51 -17.38 9.57
C SER A 92 -14.53 -17.99 8.55
N LEU A 93 -14.78 -17.79 7.25
CA LEU A 93 -13.99 -18.30 6.14
C LEU A 93 -13.58 -17.12 5.25
N ALA A 94 -12.27 -16.91 5.13
CA ALA A 94 -11.70 -16.03 4.11
C ALA A 94 -12.24 -16.44 2.74
N SER A 95 -12.57 -15.48 1.88
CA SER A 95 -13.08 -15.83 0.56
C SER A 95 -12.03 -16.65 -0.20
N PRO A 96 -12.45 -17.47 -1.18
CA PRO A 96 -11.52 -18.26 -2.00
C PRO A 96 -10.37 -17.42 -2.60
N TRP A 97 -10.57 -16.12 -2.77
CA TRP A 97 -9.59 -15.18 -3.34
C TRP A 97 -8.47 -14.78 -2.37
N ALA A 98 -8.66 -14.97 -1.06
CA ALA A 98 -7.74 -14.55 -0.01
C ALA A 98 -7.35 -15.67 0.97
N GLN A 99 -7.70 -16.91 0.67
CA GLN A 99 -7.32 -18.07 1.49
C GLN A 99 -5.80 -18.24 1.52
N ASP A 100 -5.29 -18.53 2.73
CA ASP A 100 -3.88 -18.86 3.02
C ASP A 100 -2.83 -17.84 2.56
N ARG A 101 -3.17 -16.55 2.53
CA ARG A 101 -2.20 -15.49 2.20
C ARG A 101 -0.95 -15.60 3.06
N ARG A 102 0.21 -15.65 2.41
CA ARG A 102 1.53 -15.66 3.04
C ARG A 102 2.05 -14.22 3.12
N TYR A 103 1.73 -13.57 4.24
CA TYR A 103 2.15 -12.20 4.50
C TYR A 103 3.66 -12.11 4.70
N LEU A 104 4.32 -11.30 3.85
CA LEU A 104 5.68 -10.80 4.10
C LEU A 104 5.63 -9.64 5.09
N VAL A 105 4.58 -8.83 4.99
CA VAL A 105 4.23 -7.78 5.95
C VAL A 105 2.78 -8.03 6.34
N SER A 106 2.56 -8.44 7.59
CA SER A 106 1.21 -8.56 8.15
C SER A 106 0.55 -7.18 8.17
N PRO A 107 -0.80 -7.09 8.16
CA PRO A 107 -1.49 -5.79 8.17
C PRO A 107 -0.97 -4.88 9.29
N ILE A 108 -0.52 -3.70 8.92
CA ILE A 108 -0.02 -2.66 9.83
C ILE A 108 -0.75 -1.34 9.61
N ASN A 109 -0.94 -0.62 10.70
CA ASN A 109 -1.23 0.81 10.66
C ASN A 109 0.07 1.60 10.82
N GLY A 110 0.16 2.78 10.22
CA GLY A 110 1.33 3.63 10.41
C GLY A 110 1.25 5.00 9.77
N VAL A 111 2.26 5.81 10.06
CA VAL A 111 2.46 7.14 9.48
C VAL A 111 3.76 7.16 8.70
N LEU A 112 3.66 7.32 7.38
CA LEU A 112 4.79 7.47 6.47
C LEU A 112 5.07 8.95 6.24
N LYS A 113 6.26 9.42 6.61
CA LYS A 113 6.72 10.77 6.34
C LYS A 113 7.66 10.76 5.14
N TYR A 114 7.31 11.53 4.11
CA TYR A 114 8.14 11.79 2.95
C TYR A 114 8.73 13.19 3.04
N HIS A 115 10.04 13.30 2.84
CA HIS A 115 10.74 14.58 2.77
C HIS A 115 11.63 14.62 1.53
N ARG A 116 11.42 15.61 0.68
CA ARG A 116 12.30 16.00 -0.43
C ARG A 116 12.94 17.34 -0.10
N LEU A 117 14.27 17.37 -0.11
CA LEU A 117 15.06 18.58 0.05
C LEU A 117 14.95 19.46 -1.20
N GLY A 118 15.01 20.77 -0.99
CA GLY A 118 15.10 21.76 -2.06
C GLY A 118 16.49 21.80 -2.66
N ASN A 119 16.61 22.27 -3.90
CA ASN A 119 17.90 22.36 -4.59
C ASN A 119 18.90 23.26 -3.83
N GLN A 120 18.41 24.30 -3.14
CA GLN A 120 19.23 25.20 -2.32
C GLN A 120 19.68 24.61 -0.97
N GLU A 121 19.01 23.55 -0.49
CA GLU A 121 19.38 22.86 0.76
C GLU A 121 20.41 21.75 0.52
N ARG A 122 20.71 21.45 -0.75
CA ARG A 122 21.69 20.45 -1.16
C ARG A 122 23.11 21.01 -1.00
N ASN A 123 23.49 21.28 0.24
CA ASN A 123 24.85 21.70 0.59
C ASN A 123 25.82 20.52 0.72
N ASP A 124 25.28 19.33 1.00
CA ASP A 124 26.06 18.10 1.13
C ASP A 124 25.50 17.01 0.20
N SER A 125 26.36 16.52 -0.70
CA SER A 125 26.05 15.42 -1.62
C SER A 125 25.85 14.07 -0.94
N SER A 126 26.26 13.92 0.33
CA SER A 126 26.08 12.71 1.13
C SER A 126 24.65 12.56 1.66
N VAL A 127 23.88 13.65 1.73
CA VAL A 127 22.50 13.63 2.23
C VAL A 127 21.53 13.22 1.11
N PRO A 128 20.68 12.20 1.32
CA PRO A 128 19.70 11.79 0.31
C PRO A 128 18.71 12.92 0.00
N LEU A 129 18.54 13.22 -1.30
CA LEU A 129 17.57 14.22 -1.79
C LEU A 129 16.14 13.91 -1.34
N ARG A 130 15.82 12.61 -1.19
CA ARG A 130 14.52 12.11 -0.78
C ARG A 130 14.70 11.15 0.38
N ARG A 131 13.87 11.31 1.40
CA ARG A 131 13.83 10.46 2.59
C ARG A 131 12.40 9.98 2.83
N LEU A 132 12.28 8.71 3.18
CA LEU A 132 11.05 8.08 3.64
C LEU A 132 11.30 7.56 5.06
N LEU A 133 10.38 7.89 5.96
CA LEU A 133 10.41 7.43 7.35
C LEU A 133 9.04 6.86 7.68
N LEU A 134 8.98 5.54 7.87
CA LEU A 134 7.79 4.91 8.41
C LEU A 134 7.87 4.96 9.94
N SER A 135 6.87 5.57 10.56
CA SER A 135 6.79 5.80 12.00
C SER A 135 5.46 5.29 12.55
N SER A 136 5.42 4.96 13.84
CA SER A 136 4.22 4.47 14.55
C SER A 136 3.61 3.20 13.95
N LEU A 137 4.39 2.12 13.90
CA LEU A 137 3.90 0.79 13.50
C LEU A 137 3.00 0.21 14.60
N MET A 138 1.73 -0.01 14.29
CA MET A 138 0.84 -0.84 15.10
C MET A 138 0.49 -2.09 14.29
N PHE A 139 0.88 -3.24 14.80
CA PHE A 139 0.47 -4.54 14.27
C PHE A 139 -0.99 -4.78 14.63
N LEU A 140 -1.77 -5.25 13.64
CA LEU A 140 -3.19 -5.56 13.77
C LEU A 140 -3.44 -7.04 14.07
#